data_AF-A0A2I0Q975-F1
#
_entry.id   AF-A0A2I0Q975-F1
#
_cell.length_a   1.000
_cell.length_b   1.000
_cell.length_c   1.000
_cell.angle_alpha   90.00
_cell.angle_beta   90.00
_cell.angle_gamma   90.00
#
_symmetry.space_group_name_H-M   'P 1'
#
loop_
_entity.id
_entity.type
_entity.pdbx_description
1 polymer ?
#
loop_
_entity_poly.entity_id
_entity_poly.type
_entity_poly.pdbx_seq_one_letter_code
_entity_poly.pdbx_strand_id
1 'polypeptide(L)'
;MNFYKNARILLISIVVTFTFSTCVKDGDFETPKVDCTESQLTATTTLQQVKEMYTFGGAKIIETDIIIEGYVVSSDKSGNIYKSISIQDKPENPTAAIKISINQTNIYTKYNVGRKIYVKLKGLAVGYSFGSVQIGVATGDGLEGILGSELDKYILRSCEVSEIIPKKVAIADLNKSMLEMLIEIENVQFKSSEIGQAYGNADNTVTVNRALQSVDNSCNFLDEVILRNSGFASFKNNMLPEGKGSVVAIFSNYYDDFQLYLRDTDDVKFTETRCDATNSFLPTISLAEVKEMFKGSLVEFGVSTNYVAEGYVISSDEDGSFLKKLVIQNAVENATAGIQVLVDSEILFEQYNIGDKVFVKLNKLYMAKKDGILTVGFPKGTAITEISATQIGDFIYNSD
;
A
#
# COMPACT_ATOMS: atom_id res chain seq x y z
N MET A 1 48.59 67.32 29.46
CA MET A 1 47.12 67.24 29.36
C MET A 1 46.62 66.06 28.49
N ASN A 2 47.43 65.04 28.20
CA ASN A 2 47.04 63.88 27.36
C ASN A 2 47.05 62.52 28.09
N PHE A 3 47.58 62.42 29.31
CA PHE A 3 47.62 61.15 30.06
C PHE A 3 46.28 60.82 30.76
N TYR A 4 45.60 61.81 31.32
CA TYR A 4 44.34 61.61 32.05
C TYR A 4 43.12 61.32 31.17
N LYS A 5 43.14 61.71 29.89
CA LYS A 5 42.08 61.38 28.92
C LYS A 5 42.14 59.92 28.49
N ASN A 6 43.34 59.38 28.27
CA ASN A 6 43.51 57.98 27.86
C ASN A 6 43.23 57.01 29.02
N ALA A 7 43.53 57.39 30.27
CA ALA A 7 43.20 56.59 31.46
C ALA A 7 41.68 56.51 31.73
N ARG A 8 40.91 57.58 31.44
CA ARG A 8 39.44 57.58 31.58
C ARG A 8 38.75 56.73 30.51
N ILE A 9 39.26 56.72 29.28
CA ILE A 9 38.72 55.90 28.19
C ILE A 9 39.01 54.41 28.47
N LEU A 10 40.20 54.09 29.00
CA LEU A 10 40.57 52.71 29.37
C LEU A 10 39.74 52.16 30.54
N LEU A 11 39.39 53.02 31.53
CA LEU A 11 38.55 52.60 32.66
C LEU A 11 37.08 52.39 32.27
N ILE A 12 36.55 53.16 31.32
CA ILE A 12 35.17 53.01 30.83
C ILE A 12 35.06 51.75 29.94
N SER A 13 36.09 51.42 29.15
CA SER A 13 36.11 50.19 28.36
C SER A 13 36.21 48.90 29.20
N ILE A 14 36.78 48.96 30.41
CA ILE A 14 36.87 47.80 31.33
C ILE A 14 35.57 47.58 32.13
N VAL A 15 34.79 48.64 32.39
CA VAL A 15 33.52 48.53 33.13
C VAL A 15 32.37 48.05 32.23
N VAL A 16 32.40 48.36 30.93
CA VAL A 16 31.38 47.91 29.95
C VAL A 16 31.55 46.44 29.54
N THR A 17 32.70 45.82 29.79
CA THR A 17 32.92 44.39 29.50
C THR A 17 32.42 43.45 30.61
N PHE A 18 32.02 43.98 31.77
CA PHE A 18 31.57 43.17 32.92
C PHE A 18 30.06 42.94 33.00
N THR A 19 29.25 43.49 32.07
CA THR A 19 27.78 43.38 32.12
C THR A 19 27.18 42.26 31.26
N PHE A 20 28.00 41.36 30.68
CA PHE A 20 27.50 40.25 29.85
C PHE A 20 27.74 38.85 30.44
N SER A 21 28.19 38.72 31.69
CA SER A 21 28.42 37.41 32.32
C SER A 21 27.32 36.98 33.29
N THR A 22 26.07 37.39 33.05
CA THR A 22 24.90 36.68 33.56
C THR A 22 24.19 35.98 32.41
N CYS A 23 24.93 35.17 31.65
CA CYS A 23 24.34 33.93 31.18
C CYS A 23 23.85 33.23 32.44
N VAL A 24 22.53 33.18 32.64
CA VAL A 24 21.93 32.12 33.43
C VAL A 24 22.61 30.86 32.93
N LYS A 25 23.43 30.23 33.79
CA LYS A 25 23.93 28.89 33.51
C LYS A 25 22.69 28.11 33.14
N ASP A 26 22.64 27.66 31.88
CA ASP A 26 21.56 26.84 31.35
C ASP A 26 21.13 25.92 32.46
N GLY A 27 19.94 26.19 32.99
CA GLY A 27 19.37 25.35 34.02
C GLY A 27 19.39 23.96 33.41
N ASP A 28 19.98 23.00 34.12
CA ASP A 28 19.76 21.59 33.87
C ASP A 28 18.25 21.38 33.91
N PHE A 29 17.60 21.60 32.77
CA PHE A 29 16.26 21.14 32.51
C PHE A 29 16.43 19.64 32.35
N GLU A 30 16.56 18.95 33.49
CA GLU A 30 16.33 17.53 33.52
C GLU A 30 14.96 17.34 32.88
N THR A 31 14.95 16.68 31.71
CA THR A 31 13.71 16.24 31.09
C THR A 31 12.92 15.52 32.18
N PRO A 32 11.67 15.92 32.46
CA PRO A 32 10.89 15.31 33.52
C PRO A 32 10.97 13.80 33.40
N LYS A 33 11.48 13.11 34.43
CA LYS A 33 11.47 11.65 34.45
C LYS A 33 10.00 11.25 34.38
N VAL A 34 9.60 10.68 33.24
CA VAL A 34 8.27 10.12 33.06
C VAL A 34 8.22 8.90 33.95
N ASP A 35 7.66 9.07 35.15
CA ASP A 35 7.55 8.00 36.13
C ASP A 35 6.58 6.95 35.56
N CYS A 36 7.12 5.79 35.22
CA CYS A 36 6.34 4.67 34.72
C CYS A 36 6.26 3.62 35.81
N THR A 37 5.04 3.35 36.28
CA THR A 37 4.78 2.29 37.23
C THR A 37 4.45 1.01 36.49
N GLU A 38 5.30 -0.01 36.62
CA GLU A 38 5.10 -1.29 35.94
C GLU A 38 3.84 -1.99 36.44
N SER A 39 3.06 -2.52 35.50
CA SER A 39 1.84 -3.25 35.81
C SER A 39 2.18 -4.61 36.42
N GLN A 40 1.52 -4.98 37.52
CA GLN A 40 1.67 -6.31 38.13
C GLN A 40 0.74 -7.36 37.50
N LEU A 41 0.27 -7.12 36.28
CA LEU A 41 -0.64 -8.03 35.57
C LEU A 41 0.14 -9.13 34.84
N THR A 42 -0.46 -10.31 34.79
CA THR A 42 0.02 -11.44 34.01
C THR A 42 -1.05 -11.85 33.01
N ALA A 43 -0.67 -12.07 31.76
CA ALA A 43 -1.59 -12.63 30.77
C ALA A 43 -2.08 -14.02 31.22
N THR A 44 -3.38 -14.25 31.12
CA THR A 44 -4.02 -15.53 31.46
C THR A 44 -4.40 -16.33 30.22
N THR A 45 -4.32 -15.72 29.04
CA THR A 45 -4.58 -16.37 27.74
C THR A 45 -3.75 -15.71 26.63
N THR A 46 -3.77 -16.32 25.44
CA THR A 46 -3.08 -15.81 24.24
C THR A 46 -4.02 -15.02 23.32
N LEU A 47 -3.46 -14.18 22.43
CA LEU A 47 -4.25 -13.49 21.41
C LEU A 47 -5.01 -14.47 20.50
N GLN A 48 -4.38 -15.60 20.16
CA GLN A 48 -4.99 -16.64 19.33
C GLN A 48 -6.22 -17.26 20.01
N GLN A 49 -6.11 -17.62 21.29
CA GLN A 49 -7.22 -18.16 22.06
C GLN A 49 -8.39 -17.16 22.17
N VAL A 50 -8.11 -15.86 22.26
CA VAL A 50 -9.16 -14.82 22.25
C VAL A 50 -9.86 -14.76 20.89
N LYS A 51 -9.13 -14.85 19.78
CA LYS A 51 -9.74 -14.91 18.43
C LYS A 51 -10.69 -16.09 18.29
N GLU A 52 -10.32 -17.24 18.86
CA GLU A 52 -11.13 -18.47 18.88
C GLU A 52 -12.38 -18.39 19.77
N MET A 53 -12.47 -17.39 20.66
CA MET A 53 -13.69 -17.18 21.45
C MET A 53 -14.86 -16.68 20.59
N TYR A 54 -14.59 -16.09 19.43
CA TYR A 54 -15.63 -15.65 18.50
C TYR A 54 -16.49 -16.83 18.02
N THR A 55 -17.80 -16.64 18.07
CA THR A 55 -18.79 -17.57 17.52
C THR A 55 -19.66 -16.83 16.52
N PHE A 56 -19.97 -17.46 15.39
CA PHE A 56 -20.86 -16.87 14.40
C PHE A 56 -22.22 -16.53 15.02
N GLY A 57 -22.75 -15.33 14.71
CA GLY A 57 -24.07 -14.89 15.18
C GLY A 57 -24.06 -13.68 16.13
N GLY A 58 -22.92 -13.05 16.40
CA GLY A 58 -22.87 -11.75 17.09
C GLY A 58 -21.61 -11.55 17.93
N ALA A 59 -21.47 -10.36 18.52
CA ALA A 59 -20.43 -10.07 19.49
C ALA A 59 -20.64 -10.88 20.79
N LYS A 60 -19.60 -11.58 21.24
CA LYS A 60 -19.61 -12.40 22.45
C LYS A 60 -18.95 -11.65 23.60
N ILE A 61 -19.73 -11.34 24.64
CA ILE A 61 -19.23 -10.72 25.87
C ILE A 61 -18.37 -11.73 26.63
N ILE A 62 -17.21 -11.27 27.11
CA ILE A 62 -16.33 -12.04 27.99
C ILE A 62 -16.70 -11.72 29.43
N GLU A 63 -17.27 -12.70 30.15
CA GLU A 63 -17.73 -12.51 31.54
C GLU A 63 -16.66 -12.85 32.59
N THR A 64 -15.60 -13.55 32.18
CA THR A 64 -14.52 -14.01 33.06
C THR A 64 -13.34 -13.04 33.09
N ASP A 65 -12.58 -13.07 34.18
CA ASP A 65 -11.38 -12.25 34.37
C ASP A 65 -10.21 -12.78 33.51
N ILE A 66 -10.28 -12.48 32.21
CA ILE A 66 -9.26 -12.83 31.21
C ILE A 66 -8.39 -11.61 30.92
N ILE A 67 -7.08 -11.84 30.84
CA ILE A 67 -6.08 -10.82 30.51
C ILE A 67 -5.23 -11.35 29.35
N ILE A 68 -5.04 -10.51 28.34
CA ILE A 68 -4.04 -10.70 27.30
C ILE A 68 -2.95 -9.65 27.40
N GLU A 69 -1.80 -9.95 26.81
CA GLU A 69 -0.74 -8.97 26.57
C GLU A 69 -0.36 -8.95 25.09
N GLY A 70 0.22 -7.85 24.64
CA GLY A 70 0.77 -7.72 23.30
C GLY A 70 1.48 -6.38 23.11
N TYR A 71 2.16 -6.27 21.98
CA TYR A 71 2.91 -5.08 21.59
C TYR A 71 2.13 -4.27 20.58
N VAL A 72 1.99 -2.97 20.83
CA VAL A 72 1.32 -2.04 19.93
C VAL A 72 2.12 -1.89 18.64
N VAL A 73 1.46 -2.13 17.50
CA VAL A 73 2.11 -2.01 16.18
C VAL A 73 1.50 -0.95 15.29
N SER A 74 0.24 -0.59 15.49
CA SER A 74 -0.43 0.50 14.79
C SER A 74 -0.14 1.88 15.39
N SER A 75 -0.37 2.94 14.62
CA SER A 75 -0.39 4.31 15.13
C SER A 75 -1.46 5.14 14.42
N ASP A 76 -2.26 5.89 15.18
CA ASP A 76 -3.23 6.85 14.63
C ASP A 76 -2.64 8.26 14.43
N LYS A 77 -1.32 8.43 14.63
CA LYS A 77 -0.62 9.74 14.58
C LYS A 77 -0.79 10.46 13.24
N SER A 78 -0.75 9.71 12.14
CA SER A 78 -0.93 10.27 10.80
C SER A 78 -2.39 10.39 10.36
N GLY A 79 -3.34 9.81 11.10
CA GLY A 79 -4.75 9.77 10.72
C GLY A 79 -5.13 8.72 9.66
N ASN A 80 -4.19 7.87 9.21
CA ASN A 80 -4.53 6.76 8.31
C ASN A 80 -5.25 5.62 9.02
N ILE A 81 -4.80 5.28 10.23
CA ILE A 81 -5.46 4.37 11.16
C ILE A 81 -6.29 5.23 12.12
N TYR A 82 -7.54 4.84 12.37
CA TYR A 82 -8.49 5.66 13.12
C TYR A 82 -9.26 4.83 14.13
N LYS A 83 -9.33 5.30 15.38
CA LYS A 83 -10.17 4.71 16.44
C LYS A 83 -9.93 3.22 16.69
N SER A 84 -8.68 2.79 16.57
CA SER A 84 -8.28 1.40 16.86
C SER A 84 -6.80 1.29 17.20
N ILE A 85 -6.45 0.22 17.91
CA ILE A 85 -5.07 -0.25 18.07
C ILE A 85 -4.98 -1.69 17.56
N SER A 86 -3.95 -2.01 16.79
CA SER A 86 -3.54 -3.38 16.50
C SER A 86 -2.37 -3.77 17.42
N ILE A 87 -2.48 -4.94 18.06
CA ILE A 87 -1.41 -5.54 18.87
C ILE A 87 -1.01 -6.91 18.34
N GLN A 88 0.25 -7.27 18.49
CA GLN A 88 0.78 -8.59 18.17
C GLN A 88 1.47 -9.24 19.38
N ASP A 89 1.55 -10.57 19.39
CA ASP A 89 2.01 -11.35 20.55
C ASP A 89 3.51 -11.26 20.83
N LYS A 90 4.33 -10.92 19.82
CA LYS A 90 5.79 -10.80 19.95
C LYS A 90 6.35 -9.59 19.20
N PRO A 91 7.46 -8.98 19.64
CA PRO A 91 8.09 -7.87 18.91
C PRO A 91 8.59 -8.26 17.52
N GLU A 92 9.02 -9.51 17.36
CA GLU A 92 9.57 -10.08 16.13
C GLU A 92 8.89 -11.43 15.83
N ASN A 93 8.65 -11.71 14.54
CA ASN A 93 8.02 -12.95 14.06
C ASN A 93 6.74 -13.34 14.82
N PRO A 94 5.72 -12.44 14.88
CA PRO A 94 4.48 -12.69 15.57
C PRO A 94 3.73 -13.90 15.00
N THR A 95 3.01 -14.59 15.89
CA THR A 95 2.15 -15.74 15.55
C THR A 95 0.67 -15.41 15.65
N ALA A 96 0.30 -14.36 16.40
CA ALA A 96 -1.05 -13.85 16.46
C ALA A 96 -1.07 -12.33 16.63
N ALA A 97 -2.10 -11.70 16.08
CA ALA A 97 -2.41 -10.29 16.28
C ALA A 97 -3.93 -10.08 16.32
N ILE A 98 -4.35 -8.99 16.95
CA ILE A 98 -5.76 -8.61 17.08
C ILE A 98 -5.93 -7.10 17.12
N LYS A 99 -7.06 -6.63 16.58
CA LYS A 99 -7.50 -5.24 16.62
C LYS A 99 -8.38 -4.99 17.83
N ILE A 100 -8.18 -3.86 18.48
CA ILE A 100 -8.99 -3.34 19.57
C ILE A 100 -9.63 -2.04 19.10
N SER A 101 -10.96 -2.03 19.03
CA SER A 101 -11.75 -0.86 18.64
C SER A 101 -11.83 0.12 19.81
N ILE A 102 -11.54 1.39 19.56
CA ILE A 102 -11.42 2.45 20.57
C ILE A 102 -12.10 3.72 20.09
N ASN A 103 -13.08 4.23 20.82
CA ASN A 103 -13.78 5.46 20.46
C ASN A 103 -13.04 6.71 20.95
N GLN A 104 -11.77 6.85 20.56
CA GLN A 104 -10.90 7.98 20.88
C GLN A 104 -9.85 8.15 19.77
N THR A 105 -9.34 9.37 19.60
CA THR A 105 -8.19 9.70 18.73
C THR A 105 -6.97 10.13 19.56
N ASN A 106 -5.82 10.30 18.90
CA ASN A 106 -4.53 10.58 19.54
C ASN A 106 -4.09 9.47 20.50
N ILE A 107 -4.46 8.24 20.18
CA ILE A 107 -4.17 7.04 20.97
C ILE A 107 -2.65 6.84 21.08
N TYR A 108 -1.90 7.17 20.01
CA TYR A 108 -0.44 7.09 19.94
C TYR A 108 0.29 7.84 21.07
N THR A 109 -0.33 8.88 21.64
CA THR A 109 0.26 9.70 22.71
C THR A 109 0.41 8.90 24.02
N LYS A 110 -0.41 7.87 24.21
CA LYS A 110 -0.42 7.01 25.39
C LYS A 110 0.09 5.61 25.08
N TYR A 111 -0.26 5.08 23.91
CA TYR A 111 0.08 3.73 23.48
C TYR A 111 0.93 3.82 22.20
N ASN A 112 2.20 4.18 22.38
CA ASN A 112 3.16 4.31 21.29
C ASN A 112 3.50 2.94 20.65
N VAL A 113 3.93 2.93 19.39
CA VAL A 113 4.46 1.71 18.74
C VAL A 113 5.57 1.10 19.60
N GLY A 114 5.57 -0.23 19.71
CA GLY A 114 6.51 -0.99 20.54
C GLY A 114 6.09 -1.14 22.01
N ARG A 115 5.13 -0.33 22.49
CA ARG A 115 4.65 -0.39 23.87
C ARG A 115 3.99 -1.75 24.13
N LYS A 116 4.45 -2.46 25.14
CA LYS A 116 3.71 -3.61 25.68
C LYS A 116 2.50 -3.10 26.47
N ILE A 117 1.34 -3.70 26.23
CA ILE A 117 0.09 -3.41 26.95
C ILE A 117 -0.55 -4.68 27.46
N TYR A 118 -1.29 -4.56 28.55
CA TYR A 118 -2.19 -5.57 29.10
C TYR A 118 -3.62 -5.15 28.84
N VAL A 119 -4.46 -6.08 28.38
CA VAL A 119 -5.88 -5.83 28.12
C VAL A 119 -6.72 -6.76 28.98
N LYS A 120 -7.47 -6.18 29.93
CA LYS A 120 -8.51 -6.87 30.69
C LYS A 120 -9.74 -7.01 29.80
N LEU A 121 -10.21 -8.23 29.62
CA LEU A 121 -11.29 -8.53 28.67
C LEU A 121 -12.66 -8.65 29.33
N LYS A 122 -12.75 -8.74 30.66
CA LYS A 122 -14.03 -8.85 31.36
C LYS A 122 -14.93 -7.64 31.08
N GLY A 123 -16.11 -7.91 30.52
CA GLY A 123 -17.08 -6.90 30.11
C GLY A 123 -16.79 -6.24 28.76
N LEU A 124 -15.70 -6.63 28.07
CA LEU A 124 -15.55 -6.39 26.64
C LEU A 124 -16.13 -7.57 25.87
N ALA A 125 -16.18 -7.44 24.55
CA ALA A 125 -16.65 -8.47 23.65
C ALA A 125 -15.66 -8.75 22.52
N VAL A 126 -15.68 -9.99 22.05
CA VAL A 126 -15.03 -10.41 20.80
C VAL A 126 -16.10 -10.55 19.74
N GLY A 127 -15.88 -9.95 18.58
CA GLY A 127 -16.86 -9.92 17.50
C GLY A 127 -16.19 -9.77 16.15
N TYR A 128 -16.98 -9.90 15.09
CA TYR A 128 -16.52 -9.79 13.71
C TYR A 128 -17.01 -8.48 13.11
N SER A 129 -16.10 -7.66 12.63
CA SER A 129 -16.42 -6.39 12.00
C SER A 129 -15.47 -6.13 10.83
N PHE A 130 -16.00 -5.59 9.73
CA PHE A 130 -15.24 -5.24 8.53
C PHE A 130 -14.24 -6.32 8.05
N GLY A 131 -14.58 -7.61 8.17
CA GLY A 131 -13.73 -8.70 7.67
C GLY A 131 -12.70 -9.29 8.65
N SER A 132 -12.64 -8.84 9.91
CA SER A 132 -11.74 -9.40 10.92
C SER A 132 -12.38 -9.54 12.30
N VAL A 133 -11.84 -10.48 13.10
CA VAL A 133 -12.18 -10.63 14.52
C VAL A 133 -11.48 -9.55 15.33
N GLN A 134 -12.22 -8.87 16.20
CA GLN A 134 -11.76 -7.70 16.95
C GLN A 134 -12.28 -7.72 18.39
N ILE A 135 -11.66 -6.92 19.25
CA ILE A 135 -12.13 -6.64 20.61
C ILE A 135 -12.82 -5.28 20.62
N GLY A 136 -13.96 -5.17 21.30
CA GLY A 136 -14.69 -3.92 21.50
C GLY A 136 -15.73 -4.03 22.61
N VAL A 137 -16.73 -3.15 22.57
CA VAL A 137 -17.92 -3.20 23.44
C VAL A 137 -19.07 -3.78 22.62
N ALA A 138 -19.83 -4.73 23.18
CA ALA A 138 -20.98 -5.31 22.48
C ALA A 138 -22.13 -4.29 22.37
N THR A 139 -22.68 -4.13 21.17
CA THR A 139 -23.85 -3.28 20.91
C THR A 139 -24.82 -4.04 19.99
N GLY A 140 -25.85 -4.65 20.59
CA GLY A 140 -26.72 -5.59 19.89
C GLY A 140 -25.90 -6.75 19.31
N ASP A 141 -26.01 -6.99 18.01
CA ASP A 141 -25.24 -8.02 17.31
C ASP A 141 -23.83 -7.56 16.87
N GLY A 142 -23.50 -6.28 17.08
CA GLY A 142 -22.27 -5.65 16.62
C GLY A 142 -21.25 -5.34 17.72
N LEU A 143 -20.17 -4.65 17.30
CA LEU A 143 -19.14 -4.12 18.18
C LEU A 143 -19.02 -2.61 18.00
N GLU A 144 -18.89 -1.90 19.11
CA GLU A 144 -18.43 -0.51 19.17
C GLU A 144 -17.04 -0.41 19.82
N GLY A 145 -16.41 0.76 19.67
CA GLY A 145 -15.13 1.04 20.29
C GLY A 145 -15.25 1.36 21.78
N ILE A 146 -14.27 0.93 22.56
CA ILE A 146 -14.15 1.27 23.98
C ILE A 146 -14.09 2.79 24.13
N LEU A 147 -14.93 3.37 24.99
CA LEU A 147 -14.93 4.81 25.22
C LEU A 147 -13.58 5.27 25.77
N GLY A 148 -13.07 6.41 25.31
CA GLY A 148 -11.80 6.97 25.76
C GLY A 148 -11.71 7.14 27.29
N SER A 149 -12.81 7.55 27.91
CA SER A 149 -12.95 7.68 29.37
C SER A 149 -12.87 6.36 30.13
N GLU A 150 -13.02 5.23 29.45
CA GLU A 150 -12.99 3.89 30.04
C GLU A 150 -11.72 3.12 29.69
N LEU A 151 -10.84 3.65 28.83
CA LEU A 151 -9.65 2.92 28.37
C LEU A 151 -8.79 2.44 29.53
N ASP A 152 -8.59 3.23 30.59
CA ASP A 152 -7.77 2.85 31.74
C ASP A 152 -8.35 1.72 32.59
N LYS A 153 -9.65 1.45 32.46
CA LYS A 153 -10.29 0.27 33.07
C LYS A 153 -9.84 -1.02 32.38
N TYR A 154 -9.59 -0.96 31.07
CA TYR A 154 -9.35 -2.13 30.23
C TYR A 154 -7.91 -2.28 29.78
N ILE A 155 -7.22 -1.20 29.43
CA ILE A 155 -5.88 -1.22 28.82
C ILE A 155 -4.86 -0.57 29.76
N LEU A 156 -3.95 -1.37 30.27
CA LEU A 156 -2.86 -0.93 31.14
C LEU A 156 -1.53 -1.01 30.38
N ARG A 157 -0.68 0.00 30.56
CA ARG A 157 0.64 0.04 29.95
C ARG A 157 1.64 -0.75 30.78
N SER A 158 2.57 -1.40 30.09
CA SER A 158 3.87 -1.78 30.67
C SER A 158 4.88 -0.66 30.43
N CYS A 159 5.91 -0.59 31.26
CA CYS A 159 7.05 0.29 31.04
C CYS A 159 7.94 -0.20 29.90
N GLU A 160 7.79 -1.46 29.49
CA GLU A 160 8.46 -2.04 28.34
C GLU A 160 8.05 -1.36 27.03
N VAL A 161 9.05 -0.94 26.26
CA VAL A 161 8.94 -0.60 24.83
C VAL A 161 9.96 -1.44 24.09
N SER A 162 9.47 -2.24 23.16
CA SER A 162 10.30 -3.11 22.35
C SER A 162 10.37 -2.58 20.93
N GLU A 163 11.53 -2.70 20.31
CA GLU A 163 11.67 -2.49 18.88
C GLU A 163 10.85 -3.56 18.14
N ILE A 164 10.00 -3.13 17.20
CA ILE A 164 9.15 -4.05 16.45
C ILE A 164 9.81 -4.35 15.12
N ILE A 165 10.05 -5.64 14.87
CA ILE A 165 10.60 -6.15 13.61
C ILE A 165 9.41 -6.75 12.83
N PRO A 166 9.02 -6.16 11.68
CA PRO A 166 7.91 -6.66 10.88
C PRO A 166 8.14 -8.10 10.40
N LYS A 167 7.05 -8.85 10.24
CA LYS A 167 7.12 -10.18 9.64
C LYS A 167 7.24 -10.06 8.12
N LYS A 168 8.34 -10.55 7.55
CA LYS A 168 8.50 -10.61 6.10
C LYS A 168 7.52 -11.63 5.49
N VAL A 169 6.78 -11.22 4.47
CA VAL A 169 5.78 -12.06 3.80
C VAL A 169 5.62 -11.65 2.34
N ALA A 170 5.42 -12.62 1.44
CA ALA A 170 5.03 -12.34 0.06
C ALA A 170 3.52 -12.10 -0.04
N ILE A 171 3.07 -11.29 -1.00
CA ILE A 171 1.64 -11.03 -1.21
C ILE A 171 0.85 -12.34 -1.39
N ALA A 172 1.38 -13.30 -2.15
CA ALA A 172 0.74 -14.59 -2.41
C ALA A 172 0.55 -15.47 -1.16
N ASP A 173 1.29 -15.21 -0.07
CA ASP A 173 1.21 -15.95 1.18
C ASP A 173 0.26 -15.30 2.21
N LEU A 174 -0.27 -14.12 1.90
CA LEU A 174 -1.20 -13.40 2.77
C LEU A 174 -2.45 -14.24 3.01
N ASN A 175 -2.83 -14.36 4.29
CA ASN A 175 -4.01 -15.12 4.67
C ASN A 175 -4.57 -14.67 6.02
N LYS A 176 -5.81 -15.07 6.34
CA LYS A 176 -6.56 -14.58 7.50
C LYS A 176 -5.87 -14.81 8.86
N SER A 177 -4.90 -15.72 8.97
CA SER A 177 -4.15 -15.93 10.21
C SER A 177 -3.27 -14.73 10.58
N MET A 178 -2.81 -13.96 9.58
CA MET A 178 -1.87 -12.84 9.73
C MET A 178 -2.54 -11.49 9.98
N LEU A 179 -3.87 -11.42 9.97
CA LEU A 179 -4.60 -10.16 10.14
C LEU A 179 -4.18 -9.45 11.43
N GLU A 180 -3.99 -8.14 11.30
CA GLU A 180 -3.54 -7.17 12.30
C GLU A 180 -2.05 -7.22 12.65
N MET A 181 -1.27 -8.11 12.04
CA MET A 181 0.19 -8.13 12.21
C MET A 181 0.85 -6.96 11.46
N LEU A 182 1.99 -6.50 11.97
CA LEU A 182 2.92 -5.68 11.19
C LEU A 182 3.73 -6.59 10.27
N ILE A 183 3.59 -6.38 8.97
CA ILE A 183 4.30 -7.14 7.95
C ILE A 183 5.21 -6.24 7.12
N GLU A 184 6.22 -6.84 6.52
CA GLU A 184 7.04 -6.22 5.47
C GLU A 184 6.90 -7.04 4.19
N ILE A 185 6.64 -6.35 3.09
CA ILE A 185 6.59 -6.94 1.75
C ILE A 185 7.72 -6.33 0.94
N GLU A 186 8.63 -7.18 0.45
CA GLU A 186 9.80 -6.80 -0.35
C GLU A 186 9.49 -6.91 -1.86
N ASN A 187 10.32 -6.25 -2.68
CA ASN A 187 10.21 -6.26 -4.14
C ASN A 187 8.83 -5.82 -4.64
N VAL A 188 8.32 -4.74 -4.06
CA VAL A 188 7.04 -4.14 -4.41
C VAL A 188 7.22 -2.76 -5.02
N GLN A 189 6.23 -2.37 -5.83
CA GLN A 189 6.09 -1.05 -6.42
C GLN A 189 4.60 -0.73 -6.59
N PHE A 190 4.23 0.54 -6.72
CA PHE A 190 2.85 0.89 -7.08
C PHE A 190 2.55 0.44 -8.52
N LYS A 191 1.31 0.06 -8.83
CA LYS A 191 0.92 -0.30 -10.21
C LYS A 191 1.14 0.89 -11.16
N SER A 192 1.43 0.64 -12.43
CA SER A 192 1.78 1.72 -13.38
C SER A 192 0.67 2.77 -13.55
N SER A 193 -0.59 2.37 -13.42
CA SER A 193 -1.75 3.29 -13.41
C SER A 193 -1.80 4.25 -12.21
N GLU A 194 -1.02 4.00 -11.16
CA GLU A 194 -0.96 4.82 -9.95
C GLU A 194 0.17 5.87 -10.01
N ILE A 195 1.04 5.81 -11.02
CA ILE A 195 2.13 6.78 -11.17
C ILE A 195 1.56 8.18 -11.42
N GLY A 196 2.19 9.18 -10.81
CA GLY A 196 1.67 10.55 -10.80
C GLY A 196 0.45 10.77 -9.89
N GLN A 197 0.01 9.77 -9.11
CA GLN A 197 -1.03 9.95 -8.10
C GLN A 197 -0.44 10.25 -6.72
N ALA A 198 -1.22 10.91 -5.86
CA ALA A 198 -0.91 11.07 -4.44
C ALA A 198 -1.33 9.83 -3.63
N TYR A 199 -0.85 9.69 -2.39
CA TYR A 199 -1.28 8.60 -1.50
C TYR A 199 -2.79 8.57 -1.27
N GLY A 200 -3.41 9.74 -1.13
CA GLY A 200 -4.84 9.88 -0.88
C GLY A 200 -5.55 10.79 -1.88
N ASN A 201 -6.81 11.13 -1.59
CA ASN A 201 -7.52 12.18 -2.30
C ASN A 201 -7.10 13.56 -1.74
N ALA A 202 -6.52 14.39 -2.59
CA ALA A 202 -6.04 15.71 -2.18
C ALA A 202 -7.19 16.69 -1.89
N ASP A 203 -8.29 16.56 -2.61
CA ASP A 203 -9.38 17.54 -2.67
C ASP A 203 -10.45 17.32 -1.60
N ASN A 204 -10.53 16.12 -1.01
CA ASN A 204 -11.55 15.79 -0.01
C ASN A 204 -11.07 14.75 1.02
N THR A 205 -11.99 14.26 1.85
CA THR A 205 -11.72 13.26 2.91
C THR A 205 -12.14 11.84 2.53
N VAL A 206 -12.42 11.59 1.25
CA VAL A 206 -12.78 10.25 0.75
C VAL A 206 -11.56 9.34 0.85
N THR A 207 -11.78 8.14 1.39
CA THR A 207 -10.76 7.10 1.44
C THR A 207 -10.56 6.52 0.04
N VAL A 208 -9.31 6.35 -0.36
CA VAL A 208 -8.94 5.78 -1.66
C VAL A 208 -8.09 4.53 -1.47
N ASN A 209 -8.15 3.65 -2.46
CA ASN A 209 -7.28 2.50 -2.56
C ASN A 209 -6.19 2.80 -3.60
N ARG A 210 -4.98 2.31 -3.35
CA ARG A 210 -3.88 2.24 -4.32
C ARG A 210 -3.51 0.78 -4.52
N ALA A 211 -3.14 0.42 -5.75
CA ALA A 211 -2.66 -0.91 -6.06
C ALA A 211 -1.13 -1.01 -5.85
N LEU A 212 -0.71 -1.89 -4.94
CA LEU A 212 0.68 -2.27 -4.72
C LEU A 212 0.91 -3.65 -5.35
N GLN A 213 1.89 -3.78 -6.24
CA GLN A 213 2.22 -5.05 -6.89
C GLN A 213 3.61 -5.55 -6.49
N SER A 214 3.77 -6.85 -6.38
CA SER A 214 5.07 -7.51 -6.23
C SER A 214 5.61 -7.96 -7.58
N VAL A 215 6.93 -7.90 -7.72
CA VAL A 215 7.66 -8.31 -8.92
C VAL A 215 8.83 -9.20 -8.55
N ASP A 216 9.21 -10.12 -9.44
CA ASP A 216 10.46 -10.86 -9.29
C ASP A 216 11.69 -10.03 -9.73
N ASN A 217 12.88 -10.62 -9.58
CA ASN A 217 14.14 -9.97 -9.99
C ASN A 217 14.24 -9.73 -11.51
N SER A 218 13.42 -10.41 -12.31
CA SER A 218 13.32 -10.23 -13.76
C SER A 218 12.19 -9.26 -14.15
N CYS A 219 11.62 -8.55 -13.17
CA CYS A 219 10.51 -7.63 -13.36
C CYS A 219 9.21 -8.27 -13.87
N ASN A 220 9.01 -9.57 -13.62
CA ASN A 220 7.71 -10.19 -13.87
C ASN A 220 6.76 -9.91 -12.70
N PHE A 221 5.52 -9.56 -13.03
CA PHE A 221 4.43 -9.46 -12.06
C PHE A 221 4.20 -10.79 -11.35
N LEU A 222 4.06 -10.76 -10.03
CA LEU A 222 3.73 -11.92 -9.21
C LEU A 222 2.31 -11.83 -8.67
N ASP A 223 2.01 -10.78 -7.90
CA ASP A 223 0.71 -10.60 -7.24
C ASP A 223 0.48 -9.10 -6.89
N GLU A 224 -0.74 -8.75 -6.47
CA GLU A 224 -1.10 -7.39 -6.04
C GLU A 224 -1.94 -7.37 -4.76
N VAL A 225 -1.84 -6.27 -4.01
CA VAL A 225 -2.60 -6.04 -2.78
C VAL A 225 -3.02 -4.57 -2.68
N ILE A 226 -4.15 -4.33 -2.01
CA ILE A 226 -4.69 -2.99 -1.80
C ILE A 226 -3.89 -2.29 -0.70
N LEU A 227 -3.44 -1.06 -0.97
CA LEU A 227 -3.01 -0.10 0.03
C LEU A 227 -4.15 0.90 0.28
N ARG A 228 -4.74 0.87 1.47
CA ARG A 228 -5.89 1.71 1.81
C ARG A 228 -5.45 2.97 2.52
N ASN A 229 -5.78 4.13 1.94
CA ASN A 229 -5.38 5.44 2.43
C ASN A 229 -6.58 6.32 2.75
N SER A 230 -6.72 6.66 4.03
CA SER A 230 -7.74 7.57 4.56
C SER A 230 -7.58 8.98 3.98
N GLY A 231 -8.69 9.63 3.64
CA GLY A 231 -8.68 11.05 3.28
C GLY A 231 -8.43 12.00 4.47
N PHE A 232 -8.29 11.46 5.69
CA PHE A 232 -7.82 12.17 6.87
C PHE A 232 -6.32 11.98 7.14
N ALA A 233 -5.62 11.16 6.34
CA ALA A 233 -4.19 10.97 6.49
C ALA A 233 -3.42 12.26 6.22
N SER A 234 -2.48 12.62 7.09
CA SER A 234 -1.65 13.83 6.96
C SER A 234 -0.77 13.79 5.70
N PHE A 235 -0.45 12.59 5.21
CA PHE A 235 0.36 12.36 4.01
C PHE A 235 -0.47 12.21 2.72
N LYS A 236 -1.79 12.41 2.76
CA LYS A 236 -2.67 12.17 1.60
C LYS A 236 -2.28 12.94 0.33
N ASN A 237 -1.67 14.12 0.50
CA ASN A 237 -1.23 15.00 -0.59
C ASN A 237 0.17 14.67 -1.10
N ASN A 238 0.89 13.76 -0.44
CA ASN A 238 2.23 13.38 -0.87
C ASN A 238 2.10 12.51 -2.12
N MET A 239 2.95 12.75 -3.12
CA MET A 239 3.04 11.91 -4.31
C MET A 239 3.51 10.51 -3.93
N LEU A 240 2.97 9.50 -4.62
CA LEU A 240 3.47 8.14 -4.49
C LEU A 240 4.92 8.09 -5.01
N PRO A 241 5.85 7.41 -4.30
CA PRO A 241 7.18 7.18 -4.83
C PRO A 241 7.11 6.25 -6.05
N GLU A 242 7.88 6.57 -7.08
CA GLU A 242 7.83 5.84 -8.36
C GLU A 242 8.72 4.59 -8.38
N GLY A 243 9.74 4.51 -7.51
CA GLY A 243 10.68 3.37 -7.44
C GLY A 243 10.05 2.04 -7.00
N LYS A 244 10.90 1.06 -6.76
CA LYS A 244 10.55 -0.20 -6.07
C LYS A 244 11.34 -0.34 -4.77
N GLY A 245 10.88 -1.23 -3.90
CA GLY A 245 11.59 -1.59 -2.67
C GLY A 245 10.70 -2.36 -1.73
N SER A 246 10.62 -1.95 -0.46
CA SER A 246 9.75 -2.59 0.53
C SER A 246 8.67 -1.67 1.09
N VAL A 247 7.58 -2.29 1.55
CA VAL A 247 6.51 -1.63 2.30
C VAL A 247 6.31 -2.37 3.62
N VAL A 248 6.36 -1.64 4.72
CA VAL A 248 5.93 -2.08 6.05
C VAL A 248 4.48 -1.65 6.24
N ALA A 249 3.59 -2.53 6.69
CA ALA A 249 2.20 -2.16 6.89
C ALA A 249 1.49 -3.03 7.92
N ILE A 250 0.37 -2.52 8.46
CA ILE A 250 -0.59 -3.35 9.19
C ILE A 250 -1.43 -4.09 8.15
N PHE A 251 -1.34 -5.43 8.18
CA PHE A 251 -2.16 -6.26 7.32
C PHE A 251 -3.59 -6.33 7.87
N SER A 252 -4.59 -6.06 7.03
CA SER A 252 -5.99 -6.04 7.39
C SER A 252 -6.83 -6.67 6.28
N ASN A 253 -8.11 -6.82 6.58
CA ASN A 253 -9.11 -7.26 5.62
C ASN A 253 -10.23 -6.21 5.55
N TYR A 254 -10.99 -6.21 4.46
CA TYR A 254 -12.29 -5.58 4.33
C TYR A 254 -13.23 -6.59 3.66
N TYR A 255 -13.96 -7.33 4.49
CA TYR A 255 -14.75 -8.51 4.07
C TYR A 255 -13.90 -9.57 3.36
N ASP A 256 -13.83 -9.53 2.03
CA ASP A 256 -13.07 -10.49 1.21
C ASP A 256 -11.80 -9.87 0.61
N ASP A 257 -11.61 -8.55 0.77
CA ASP A 257 -10.48 -7.82 0.21
C ASP A 257 -9.35 -7.65 1.24
N PHE A 258 -8.23 -8.32 0.99
CA PHE A 258 -6.99 -8.09 1.71
C PHE A 258 -6.43 -6.70 1.42
N GLN A 259 -6.04 -6.00 2.49
CA GLN A 259 -5.62 -4.61 2.41
C GLN A 259 -4.53 -4.28 3.45
N LEU A 260 -3.76 -3.26 3.14
CA LEU A 260 -2.66 -2.75 3.96
C LEU A 260 -2.99 -1.34 4.46
N TYR A 261 -2.64 -1.07 5.71
CA TYR A 261 -2.62 0.29 6.26
C TYR A 261 -1.20 0.70 6.61
N LEU A 262 -0.75 1.82 6.05
CA LEU A 262 0.47 2.50 6.48
C LEU A 262 0.25 3.23 7.79
N ARG A 263 1.28 3.30 8.63
CA ARG A 263 1.30 4.19 9.79
C ARG A 263 1.65 5.60 9.35
N ASP A 264 2.58 5.75 8.41
CA ASP A 264 2.94 7.00 7.73
C ASP A 264 3.76 6.67 6.46
N THR A 265 4.40 7.67 5.83
CA THR A 265 5.19 7.45 4.62
C THR A 265 6.56 6.83 4.88
N ASP A 266 7.06 6.82 6.13
CA ASP A 266 8.34 6.18 6.44
C ASP A 266 8.24 4.66 6.30
N ASP A 267 7.05 4.11 6.34
CA ASP A 267 6.74 2.71 6.07
C ASP A 267 6.95 2.29 4.59
N VAL A 268 7.20 3.24 3.67
CA VAL A 268 7.48 2.95 2.25
C VAL A 268 8.94 3.28 1.92
N LYS A 269 9.73 2.25 1.55
CA LYS A 269 11.16 2.37 1.26
C LYS A 269 11.46 2.00 -0.19
N PHE A 270 11.12 2.87 -1.13
CA PHE A 270 11.37 2.67 -2.56
C PHE A 270 12.68 3.33 -2.97
N THR A 271 13.77 2.61 -2.74
CA THR A 271 15.14 3.10 -2.98
C THR A 271 15.77 2.54 -4.26
N GLU A 272 15.11 1.56 -4.88
CA GLU A 272 15.59 0.89 -6.09
C GLU A 272 14.85 1.42 -7.32
N THR A 273 15.50 1.27 -8.48
CA THR A 273 14.87 1.54 -9.77
C THR A 273 13.63 0.69 -9.94
N ARG A 274 12.52 1.34 -10.28
CA ARG A 274 11.25 0.69 -10.61
C ARG A 274 11.46 -0.39 -11.66
N CYS A 275 10.72 -1.49 -11.56
CA CYS A 275 10.51 -2.33 -12.73
C CYS A 275 9.56 -1.58 -13.67
N ASP A 276 10.15 -0.73 -14.50
CA ASP A 276 9.43 -0.12 -15.61
C ASP A 276 9.08 -1.24 -16.58
N ALA A 277 7.81 -1.31 -16.96
CA ALA A 277 7.35 -2.27 -17.94
C ALA A 277 8.10 -2.10 -19.29
N THR A 278 8.80 -0.99 -19.49
CA THR A 278 9.71 -0.75 -20.63
C THR A 278 10.77 -1.83 -20.81
N ASN A 279 11.25 -2.48 -19.74
CA ASN A 279 12.17 -3.63 -19.85
C ASN A 279 11.45 -4.98 -20.11
N SER A 280 10.12 -5.05 -19.97
CA SER A 280 9.30 -6.23 -20.29
C SER A 280 8.83 -6.26 -21.76
N PHE A 281 9.08 -5.17 -22.52
CA PHE A 281 8.65 -5.05 -23.91
C PHE A 281 9.73 -5.31 -24.97
N LEU A 282 10.83 -5.99 -24.62
CA LEU A 282 11.66 -6.52 -25.68
C LEU A 282 10.79 -7.46 -26.53
N PRO A 283 10.70 -7.23 -27.86
CA PRO A 283 9.88 -8.07 -28.70
C PRO A 283 10.42 -9.50 -28.61
N THR A 284 9.58 -10.40 -28.13
CA THR A 284 9.92 -11.83 -27.99
C THR A 284 9.44 -12.64 -29.20
N ILE A 285 8.60 -12.03 -30.04
CA ILE A 285 8.09 -12.61 -31.29
C ILE A 285 7.89 -11.51 -32.33
N SER A 286 8.22 -11.78 -33.58
CA SER A 286 7.94 -10.87 -34.69
C SER A 286 6.49 -11.00 -35.18
N LEU A 287 5.93 -9.94 -35.79
CA LEU A 287 4.60 -10.02 -36.42
C LEU A 287 4.52 -11.06 -37.55
N ALA A 288 5.65 -11.39 -38.18
CA ALA A 288 5.71 -12.46 -39.17
C ALA A 288 5.51 -13.84 -38.51
N GLU A 289 6.20 -14.10 -37.40
CA GLU A 289 6.03 -15.33 -36.62
C GLU A 289 4.61 -15.42 -36.02
N VAL A 290 4.07 -14.32 -35.50
CA VAL A 290 2.66 -14.26 -35.03
C VAL A 290 1.72 -14.69 -36.15
N LYS A 291 1.90 -14.17 -37.37
CA LYS A 291 1.10 -14.58 -38.54
C LYS A 291 1.25 -16.06 -38.86
N GLU A 292 2.44 -16.63 -38.72
CA GLU A 292 2.71 -18.04 -38.97
C GLU A 292 2.06 -18.97 -37.93
N MET A 293 1.80 -18.51 -36.70
CA MET A 293 1.09 -19.28 -35.67
C MET A 293 -0.36 -19.61 -36.10
N PHE A 294 -0.96 -18.80 -36.96
CA PHE A 294 -2.31 -19.07 -37.48
C PHE A 294 -2.31 -20.19 -38.52
N LYS A 295 -2.76 -21.39 -38.14
CA LYS A 295 -2.87 -22.56 -39.03
C LYS A 295 -4.31 -22.86 -39.48
N GLY A 296 -5.18 -21.85 -39.54
CA GLY A 296 -6.57 -21.98 -39.97
C GLY A 296 -7.59 -22.17 -38.84
N SER A 297 -7.14 -22.12 -37.58
CA SER A 297 -7.97 -22.18 -36.38
C SER A 297 -7.58 -21.07 -35.40
N LEU A 298 -8.44 -20.84 -34.40
CA LEU A 298 -8.17 -19.92 -33.28
C LEU A 298 -6.83 -20.27 -32.62
N VAL A 299 -6.00 -19.26 -32.39
CA VAL A 299 -4.71 -19.39 -31.70
C VAL A 299 -4.86 -18.82 -30.29
N GLU A 300 -4.45 -19.58 -29.29
CA GLU A 300 -4.33 -19.14 -27.90
C GLU A 300 -2.85 -18.84 -27.59
N PHE A 301 -2.55 -17.63 -27.14
CA PHE A 301 -1.17 -17.25 -26.79
C PHE A 301 -0.77 -17.72 -25.37
N GLY A 302 -1.74 -18.15 -24.56
CA GLY A 302 -1.51 -18.70 -23.22
C GLY A 302 -1.15 -17.64 -22.18
N VAL A 303 -0.77 -18.10 -20.99
CA VAL A 303 -0.43 -17.24 -19.84
C VAL A 303 1.05 -17.28 -19.47
N SER A 304 1.75 -18.37 -19.80
CA SER A 304 3.12 -18.64 -19.35
C SER A 304 4.21 -18.17 -20.31
N THR A 305 3.94 -18.16 -21.62
CA THR A 305 4.92 -17.73 -22.64
C THR A 305 4.82 -16.22 -22.84
N ASN A 306 5.86 -15.46 -22.54
CA ASN A 306 5.86 -14.01 -22.73
C ASN A 306 5.92 -13.67 -24.23
N TYR A 307 4.77 -13.48 -24.89
CA TYR A 307 4.69 -13.07 -26.29
C TYR A 307 4.45 -11.57 -26.36
N VAL A 308 5.44 -10.84 -26.85
CA VAL A 308 5.37 -9.39 -27.09
C VAL A 308 5.80 -9.13 -28.52
N ALA A 309 4.94 -8.50 -29.31
CA ALA A 309 5.22 -8.11 -30.68
C ALA A 309 5.41 -6.59 -30.78
N GLU A 310 6.46 -6.17 -31.48
CA GLU A 310 6.68 -4.75 -31.85
C GLU A 310 6.00 -4.47 -33.21
N GLY A 311 5.40 -3.29 -33.35
CA GLY A 311 4.93 -2.78 -34.63
C GLY A 311 4.71 -1.27 -34.63
N TYR A 312 4.45 -0.73 -35.80
CA TYR A 312 4.13 0.68 -36.03
C TYR A 312 2.64 0.83 -36.33
N VAL A 313 1.98 1.77 -35.66
CA VAL A 313 0.56 2.06 -35.84
C VAL A 313 0.31 2.66 -37.22
N ILE A 314 -0.68 2.12 -37.93
CA ILE A 314 -1.10 2.57 -39.28
C ILE A 314 -2.60 2.86 -39.40
N SER A 315 -3.31 2.84 -38.28
CA SER A 315 -4.73 3.16 -38.18
C SER A 315 -4.95 4.37 -37.30
N SER A 316 -5.94 5.19 -37.63
CA SER A 316 -6.45 6.25 -36.75
C SER A 316 -7.98 6.24 -36.77
N ASP A 317 -8.58 6.47 -35.60
CA ASP A 317 -10.02 6.66 -35.41
C ASP A 317 -10.47 8.12 -35.29
N GLU A 318 -9.54 9.07 -35.42
CA GLU A 318 -9.79 10.52 -35.38
C GLU A 318 -10.90 10.96 -36.35
N ASP A 319 -10.88 10.45 -37.58
CA ASP A 319 -11.85 10.78 -38.64
C ASP A 319 -12.96 9.71 -38.79
N GLY A 320 -13.17 8.86 -37.77
CA GLY A 320 -14.22 7.83 -37.76
C GLY A 320 -13.93 6.58 -38.60
N SER A 321 -12.73 6.48 -39.18
CA SER A 321 -12.20 5.21 -39.71
C SER A 321 -11.67 4.34 -38.57
N PHE A 322 -11.42 3.05 -38.79
CA PHE A 322 -10.77 2.18 -37.78
C PHE A 322 -11.38 2.16 -36.35
N LEU A 323 -12.65 2.54 -36.17
CA LEU A 323 -13.31 2.50 -34.86
C LEU A 323 -13.19 1.12 -34.21
N LYS A 324 -12.81 1.10 -32.93
CA LYS A 324 -12.65 -0.10 -32.10
C LYS A 324 -11.59 -1.09 -32.59
N LYS A 325 -10.61 -0.63 -33.38
CA LYS A 325 -9.50 -1.44 -33.87
C LYS A 325 -8.21 -0.64 -34.01
N LEU A 326 -7.12 -1.23 -33.56
CA LEU A 326 -5.76 -0.76 -33.83
C LEU A 326 -5.12 -1.68 -34.87
N VAL A 327 -4.49 -1.11 -35.89
CA VAL A 327 -3.74 -1.87 -36.92
C VAL A 327 -2.28 -1.48 -36.82
N ILE A 328 -1.42 -2.50 -36.73
CA ILE A 328 0.03 -2.32 -36.64
C ILE A 328 0.74 -3.14 -37.72
N GLN A 329 1.90 -2.66 -38.17
CA GLN A 329 2.75 -3.34 -39.14
C GLN A 329 4.22 -3.37 -38.69
N ASN A 330 5.00 -4.32 -39.21
CA ASN A 330 6.35 -4.61 -38.71
C ASN A 330 7.45 -3.62 -39.15
N ALA A 331 7.16 -2.71 -40.08
CA ALA A 331 8.11 -1.70 -40.54
C ALA A 331 7.36 -0.47 -41.07
N VAL A 332 7.95 0.72 -40.96
CA VAL A 332 7.36 1.96 -41.51
C VAL A 332 7.32 1.91 -43.05
N GLU A 333 8.33 1.31 -43.67
CA GLU A 333 8.42 1.13 -45.12
C GLU A 333 8.55 -0.35 -45.47
N ASN A 334 7.95 -0.76 -46.60
CA ASN A 334 8.02 -2.13 -47.13
C ASN A 334 7.63 -3.22 -46.11
N ALA A 335 6.60 -2.96 -45.31
CA ALA A 335 6.11 -3.91 -44.32
C ALA A 335 5.72 -5.26 -44.94
N THR A 336 6.08 -6.34 -44.25
CA THR A 336 5.84 -7.72 -44.70
C THR A 336 4.81 -8.46 -43.84
N ALA A 337 4.49 -7.91 -42.66
CA ALA A 337 3.51 -8.46 -41.74
C ALA A 337 2.80 -7.35 -40.95
N GLY A 338 1.56 -7.63 -40.57
CA GLY A 338 0.73 -6.75 -39.74
C GLY A 338 -0.41 -7.54 -39.11
N ILE A 339 -0.94 -7.00 -38.02
CA ILE A 339 -2.08 -7.55 -37.30
C ILE A 339 -3.07 -6.44 -36.95
N GLN A 340 -4.33 -6.83 -36.74
CA GLN A 340 -5.36 -5.98 -36.16
C GLN A 340 -5.59 -6.39 -34.70
N VAL A 341 -5.82 -5.43 -33.81
CA VAL A 341 -6.19 -5.65 -32.41
C VAL A 341 -7.55 -5.03 -32.17
N LEU A 342 -8.51 -5.79 -31.63
CA LEU A 342 -9.83 -5.29 -31.27
C LEU A 342 -9.77 -4.64 -29.89
N VAL A 343 -10.30 -3.43 -29.78
CA VAL A 343 -10.26 -2.60 -28.58
C VAL A 343 -11.58 -1.85 -28.43
N ASP A 344 -12.13 -1.74 -27.23
CA ASP A 344 -13.41 -1.07 -26.98
C ASP A 344 -13.17 0.41 -26.63
N SER A 345 -12.58 1.15 -27.57
CA SER A 345 -12.35 2.59 -27.49
C SER A 345 -12.64 3.24 -28.84
N GLU A 346 -13.14 4.49 -28.79
CA GLU A 346 -13.47 5.32 -29.96
C GLU A 346 -12.64 6.62 -29.97
N ILE A 347 -11.61 6.70 -29.11
CA ILE A 347 -10.66 7.82 -28.99
C ILE A 347 -9.21 7.30 -28.92
N LEU A 348 -8.88 6.24 -29.66
CA LEU A 348 -7.54 5.64 -29.64
C LEU A 348 -6.47 6.60 -30.16
N PHE A 349 -6.82 7.48 -31.10
CA PHE A 349 -5.92 8.47 -31.68
C PHE A 349 -5.29 9.40 -30.62
N GLU A 350 -5.94 9.62 -29.47
CA GLU A 350 -5.36 10.42 -28.38
C GLU A 350 -4.17 9.72 -27.70
N GLN A 351 -4.03 8.41 -27.87
CA GLN A 351 -3.00 7.58 -27.21
C GLN A 351 -2.05 6.87 -28.19
N TYR A 352 -2.50 6.60 -29.42
CA TYR A 352 -1.78 5.83 -30.42
C TYR A 352 -1.91 6.50 -31.80
N ASN A 353 -0.95 7.35 -32.14
CA ASN A 353 -0.92 8.08 -33.40
C ASN A 353 -0.36 7.21 -34.53
N ILE A 354 -0.71 7.54 -35.77
CA ILE A 354 -0.08 6.90 -36.93
C ILE A 354 1.44 7.16 -36.89
N GLY A 355 2.21 6.09 -37.05
CA GLY A 355 3.67 6.11 -36.97
C GLY A 355 4.23 5.79 -35.60
N ASP A 356 3.40 5.81 -34.54
CA ASP A 356 3.84 5.42 -33.20
C ASP A 356 4.33 3.98 -33.22
N LYS A 357 5.47 3.76 -32.59
CA LYS A 357 5.95 2.41 -32.32
C LYS A 357 5.27 1.93 -31.05
N VAL A 358 4.64 0.76 -31.14
CA VAL A 358 3.93 0.13 -30.04
C VAL A 358 4.39 -1.31 -29.83
N PHE A 359 4.24 -1.76 -28.59
CA PHE A 359 4.40 -3.16 -28.20
C PHE A 359 3.05 -3.74 -27.83
N VAL A 360 2.73 -4.92 -28.36
CA VAL A 360 1.50 -5.64 -28.09
C VAL A 360 1.83 -6.93 -27.33
N LYS A 361 1.43 -6.99 -26.06
CA LYS A 361 1.50 -8.20 -25.24
C LYS A 361 0.35 -9.12 -25.63
N LEU A 362 0.67 -10.31 -26.11
CA LEU A 362 -0.30 -11.26 -26.66
C LEU A 362 -0.81 -12.27 -25.63
N ASN A 363 -0.15 -12.40 -24.48
CA ASN A 363 -0.59 -13.27 -23.37
C ASN A 363 -2.06 -13.05 -23.03
N LYS A 364 -2.82 -14.11 -22.72
CA LYS A 364 -4.27 -14.07 -22.43
C LYS A 364 -5.17 -13.64 -23.60
N LEU A 365 -4.59 -13.22 -24.73
CA LEU A 365 -5.34 -12.90 -25.95
C LEU A 365 -5.41 -14.12 -26.87
N TYR A 366 -6.28 -13.99 -27.86
CA TYR A 366 -6.51 -15.00 -28.89
C TYR A 366 -6.43 -14.33 -30.26
N MET A 367 -5.95 -15.07 -31.25
CA MET A 367 -5.89 -14.62 -32.64
C MET A 367 -6.83 -15.46 -33.53
N ALA A 368 -7.65 -14.77 -34.32
CA ALA A 368 -8.54 -15.35 -35.31
C ALA A 368 -8.49 -14.54 -36.61
N LYS A 369 -9.05 -15.10 -37.70
CA LYS A 369 -9.23 -14.37 -38.95
C LYS A 369 -10.64 -13.78 -39.00
N LYS A 370 -10.76 -12.46 -39.05
CA LYS A 370 -12.02 -11.72 -39.19
C LYS A 370 -11.98 -10.95 -40.50
N ASP A 371 -12.93 -11.19 -41.39
CA ASP A 371 -13.01 -10.54 -42.71
C ASP A 371 -11.71 -10.61 -43.54
N GLY A 372 -11.01 -11.75 -43.43
CA GLY A 372 -9.75 -11.96 -44.15
C GLY A 372 -8.49 -11.44 -43.42
N ILE A 373 -8.64 -10.74 -42.31
CA ILE A 373 -7.57 -10.07 -41.56
C ILE A 373 -7.25 -10.83 -40.27
N LEU A 374 -5.97 -11.06 -39.98
CA LEU A 374 -5.55 -11.61 -38.69
C LEU A 374 -5.80 -10.58 -37.59
N THR A 375 -6.65 -10.96 -36.65
CA THR A 375 -7.18 -10.09 -35.61
C THR A 375 -6.95 -10.73 -34.26
N VAL A 376 -6.52 -9.92 -33.28
CA VAL A 376 -6.27 -10.30 -31.89
C VAL A 376 -7.31 -9.65 -30.99
N GLY A 377 -7.74 -10.37 -29.95
CA GLY A 377 -8.68 -9.84 -28.94
C GLY A 377 -8.88 -10.82 -27.78
N PHE A 378 -9.82 -10.50 -26.87
CA PHE A 378 -10.21 -11.41 -25.79
C PHE A 378 -10.99 -12.61 -26.32
N PRO A 379 -10.90 -13.78 -25.67
CA PRO A 379 -11.70 -14.94 -26.05
C PRO A 379 -13.18 -14.69 -25.81
N LYS A 380 -14.01 -15.12 -26.76
CA LYS A 380 -15.46 -15.19 -26.62
C LYS A 380 -15.97 -16.49 -27.24
N GLY A 381 -15.93 -17.56 -26.46
CA GLY A 381 -16.20 -18.91 -26.94
C GLY A 381 -15.18 -19.33 -27.99
N THR A 382 -15.63 -19.59 -29.22
CA THR A 382 -14.75 -19.91 -30.37
C THR A 382 -14.33 -18.69 -31.19
N ALA A 383 -14.75 -17.49 -30.78
CA ALA A 383 -14.45 -16.23 -31.43
C ALA A 383 -13.59 -15.32 -30.53
N ILE A 384 -13.33 -14.11 -31.02
CA ILE A 384 -12.65 -13.05 -30.29
C ILE A 384 -13.56 -11.82 -30.15
N THR A 385 -13.34 -11.03 -29.11
CA THR A 385 -14.02 -9.77 -28.81
C THR A 385 -12.99 -8.70 -28.41
N GLU A 386 -13.45 -7.47 -28.28
CA GLU A 386 -12.67 -6.29 -27.95
C GLU A 386 -12.00 -6.37 -26.57
N ILE A 387 -10.78 -5.84 -26.47
CA ILE A 387 -10.14 -5.53 -25.19
C ILE A 387 -10.84 -4.32 -24.58
N SER A 388 -11.33 -4.42 -23.34
CA SER A 388 -12.07 -3.32 -22.70
C SER A 388 -11.20 -2.06 -22.55
N ALA A 389 -11.80 -0.87 -22.64
CA ALA A 389 -11.09 0.41 -22.55
C ALA A 389 -10.13 0.50 -21.35
N THR A 390 -10.56 0.00 -20.18
CA THR A 390 -9.77 0.03 -18.95
C THR A 390 -8.61 -0.96 -18.93
N GLN A 391 -8.55 -1.88 -19.90
CA GLN A 391 -7.51 -2.91 -20.00
C GLN A 391 -6.57 -2.69 -21.20
N ILE A 392 -6.82 -1.72 -22.08
CA ILE A 392 -5.97 -1.48 -23.26
C ILE A 392 -4.51 -1.29 -22.84
N GLY A 393 -4.26 -0.50 -21.81
CA GLY A 393 -2.92 -0.26 -21.26
C GLY A 393 -2.25 -1.49 -20.61
N ASP A 394 -2.96 -2.60 -20.41
CA ASP A 394 -2.37 -3.87 -19.96
C ASP A 394 -1.80 -4.69 -21.14
N PHE A 395 -2.17 -4.36 -22.38
CA PHE A 395 -1.81 -5.13 -23.58
C PHE A 395 -1.10 -4.32 -24.66
N ILE A 396 -1.33 -3.02 -24.77
CA ILE A 396 -0.75 -2.16 -25.80
C ILE A 396 0.01 -1.04 -25.12
N TYR A 397 1.27 -0.85 -25.53
CA TYR A 397 2.20 0.08 -24.91
C TYR A 397 2.88 0.91 -25.98
N ASN A 398 2.93 2.24 -25.80
CA ASN A 398 3.70 3.12 -26.68
C ASN A 398 5.19 3.06 -26.29
N SER A 399 6.09 3.14 -27.27
CA SER A 399 7.51 3.39 -26.98
C SER A 399 7.69 4.90 -26.96
N ASP A 400 7.80 5.50 -25.77
CA ASP A 400 8.07 6.93 -25.61
C ASP A 400 9.28 7.41 -26.43
#